data_AF-A0A1Z8QCB9-F1
#
_entry.id   AF-A0A1Z8QCB9-F1
#
_cell.length_a   1.000
_cell.length_b   1.000
_cell.length_c   1.000
_cell.angle_alpha   90.00
_cell.angle_beta   90.00
_cell.angle_gamma   90.00
#
_symmetry.space_group_name_H-M   'P 1'
#
loop_
_entity.id
_entity.type
_entity.pdbx_description
1 polymer ?
#
loop_
_entity_poly.entity_id
_entity_poly.type
_entity_poly.pdbx_seq_one_letter_code
_entity_poly.pdbx_strand_id
1 'polypeptide(L)'
;MSYHLEEEPEEQNISESVIDSGQDLEKIFQVSVFNSGSGNKYQFDASGIVAETIALKKGFVYKFDQSDSSNNSHPIAFSISSNGIHSNGERLTDVVENFGIAGNDGAYSLLTPSLLDMDLYYFCLNHSGMGGKIRTTELLNSYLNESFTGGDSDLVFEVIGNYANFKISKAVTDTWTISATDIGEDTLSGFKRIEFNDGTLALDVD
;
A
#
# COMPACT_ATOMS: atom_id res chain seq x y z
N MET A 1 18.20 22.09 50.87
CA MET A 1 18.47 21.37 49.60
C MET A 1 18.16 19.92 49.87
N SER A 2 17.04 19.44 49.35
CA SER A 2 16.61 18.06 49.51
C SER A 2 16.51 17.45 48.13
N TYR A 3 17.25 16.38 47.91
CA TYR A 3 17.15 15.55 46.72
C TYR A 3 16.24 14.37 47.05
N HIS A 4 15.29 14.09 46.15
CA HIS A 4 14.39 12.95 46.20
C HIS A 4 14.86 11.97 45.13
N LEU A 5 15.07 10.71 45.50
CA LEU A 5 15.31 9.60 44.59
C LEU A 5 14.02 8.79 44.59
N GLU A 6 13.34 8.72 43.44
CA GLU A 6 12.23 7.79 43.22
C GLU A 6 12.77 6.48 42.66
N GLU A 7 12.17 5.38 43.12
CA GLU A 7 12.46 4.00 42.73
C GLU A 7 12.06 3.75 41.28
N GLU A 8 12.92 3.04 40.54
CA GLU A 8 12.63 2.44 39.23
C GLU A 8 11.68 1.24 39.43
N PRO A 9 10.49 1.19 38.81
CA PRO A 9 9.70 -0.03 38.78
C PRO A 9 10.02 -0.86 37.52
N GLU A 10 10.44 -2.09 37.81
CA GLU A 10 10.50 -3.33 37.03
C GLU A 10 10.01 -3.33 35.56
N GLU A 11 10.85 -3.85 34.66
CA GLU A 11 10.45 -4.35 33.36
C GLU A 11 9.39 -5.47 33.51
N GLN A 12 8.14 -5.17 33.18
CA GLN A 12 7.14 -6.20 32.90
C GLN A 12 7.03 -6.42 31.39
N ASN A 13 7.52 -7.58 30.95
CA ASN A 13 7.12 -8.21 29.69
C ASN A 13 5.61 -8.43 29.70
N ILE A 14 4.88 -7.81 28.77
CA ILE A 14 3.47 -8.13 28.54
C ILE A 14 3.22 -8.30 27.03
N SER A 15 2.91 -9.55 26.67
CA SER A 15 2.40 -9.96 25.36
C SER A 15 0.89 -9.73 25.26
N GLU A 16 0.46 -9.26 24.09
CA GLU A 16 -0.87 -9.37 23.46
C GLU A 16 -2.15 -8.92 24.19
N SER A 17 -2.79 -7.94 23.53
CA SER A 17 -4.22 -7.57 23.51
C SER A 17 -4.79 -6.75 24.67
N VAL A 18 -5.14 -5.48 24.40
CA VAL A 18 -6.51 -4.91 24.34
C VAL A 18 -6.40 -3.45 23.83
N ILE A 19 -7.24 -3.12 22.85
CA ILE A 19 -7.27 -1.91 22.01
C ILE A 19 -7.80 -0.69 22.79
N ASP A 20 -7.14 0.48 22.71
CA ASP A 20 -7.81 1.80 22.60
C ASP A 20 -6.88 2.95 22.13
N SER A 21 -7.17 3.48 20.93
CA SER A 21 -6.82 4.81 20.36
C SER A 21 -5.43 5.15 19.79
N GLY A 22 -4.48 4.21 19.67
CA GLY A 22 -3.24 4.42 18.91
C GLY A 22 -3.29 3.67 17.57
N GLN A 23 -3.54 4.35 16.45
CA GLN A 23 -3.41 3.72 15.14
C GLN A 23 -1.92 3.56 14.84
N ASP A 24 -1.43 2.31 14.82
CA ASP A 24 -0.02 2.05 14.56
C ASP A 24 0.36 2.49 13.13
N LEU A 25 1.52 3.14 13.02
CA LEU A 25 2.12 3.50 11.74
C LEU A 25 2.60 2.21 11.06
N GLU A 26 1.93 1.80 9.99
CA GLU A 26 2.25 0.55 9.28
C GLU A 26 3.45 0.74 8.34
N LYS A 27 3.45 1.82 7.55
CA LYS A 27 4.50 2.07 6.55
C LYS A 27 4.71 3.56 6.29
N ILE A 28 5.97 3.90 6.03
CA ILE A 28 6.39 5.17 5.44
C ILE A 28 6.66 4.93 3.95
N PHE A 29 5.96 5.67 3.08
CA PHE A 29 6.26 5.74 1.66
C PHE A 29 7.14 6.97 1.40
N GLN A 30 8.31 6.76 0.79
CA GLN A 30 9.10 7.88 0.28
C GLN A 30 8.49 8.34 -1.05
N VAL A 31 7.83 9.49 -1.04
CA VAL A 31 7.18 10.05 -2.24
C VAL A 31 8.21 10.88 -3.01
N SER A 32 8.32 10.65 -4.30
CA SER A 32 9.07 11.54 -5.20
C SER A 32 8.35 11.70 -6.54
N VAL A 33 8.70 12.74 -7.28
CA VAL A 33 8.16 13.01 -8.60
C VAL A 33 9.15 12.57 -9.66
N PHE A 34 8.68 11.71 -10.57
CA PHE A 34 9.40 11.25 -11.74
C PHE A 34 8.77 11.82 -13.01
N ASN A 35 9.60 12.30 -13.94
CA ASN A 35 9.12 12.73 -15.26
C ASN A 35 9.21 11.56 -16.25
N SER A 36 8.07 11.03 -16.67
CA SER A 36 8.00 9.85 -17.55
C SER A 36 8.14 10.17 -19.04
N GLY A 37 8.54 11.40 -19.40
CA GLY A 37 8.47 11.92 -20.78
C GLY A 37 7.04 12.27 -21.23
N SER A 38 6.01 11.67 -20.61
CA SER A 38 4.59 12.00 -20.81
C SER A 38 4.03 12.92 -19.70
N GLY A 39 4.92 13.49 -18.88
CA GLY A 39 4.60 14.38 -17.76
C GLY A 39 5.10 13.88 -16.42
N ASN A 40 4.95 14.71 -15.39
CA ASN A 40 5.31 14.38 -14.02
C ASN A 40 4.31 13.34 -13.46
N LYS A 41 4.81 12.41 -12.65
CA LYS A 41 4.05 11.34 -11.98
C LYS A 41 4.67 11.09 -10.61
N TYR A 42 3.87 10.71 -9.63
CA TYR A 42 4.44 10.17 -8.39
C TYR A 42 5.02 8.77 -8.62
N GLN A 43 6.10 8.51 -7.91
CA GLN A 43 6.63 7.18 -7.62
C GLN A 43 6.81 7.05 -6.11
N PHE A 44 6.79 5.82 -5.61
CA PHE A 44 6.99 5.53 -4.19
C PHE A 44 8.23 4.66 -4.02
N ASP A 45 8.99 4.89 -2.95
CA ASP A 45 10.15 4.08 -2.56
C ASP A 45 11.18 3.88 -3.69
N ALA A 46 11.30 4.88 -4.57
CA ALA A 46 12.15 4.85 -5.77
C ALA A 46 11.92 3.62 -6.67
N SER A 47 10.69 3.10 -6.74
CA SER A 47 10.32 1.91 -7.52
C SER A 47 10.57 2.04 -9.02
N GLY A 48 10.64 3.27 -9.54
CA GLY A 48 10.70 3.54 -10.98
C GLY A 48 9.36 3.33 -11.69
N ILE A 49 8.30 2.97 -10.96
CA ILE A 49 6.94 2.80 -11.48
C ILE A 49 6.20 4.13 -11.31
N VAL A 50 5.57 4.60 -12.38
CA VAL A 50 4.86 5.88 -12.41
C VAL A 50 3.35 5.68 -12.29
N ALA A 51 2.69 6.53 -11.50
CA ALA A 51 1.26 6.36 -11.17
C ALA A 51 0.95 4.94 -10.63
N GLU A 52 1.89 4.42 -9.85
CA GLU A 52 1.83 3.09 -9.25
C GLU A 52 0.56 2.89 -8.44
N THR A 53 -0.07 1.72 -8.57
CA THR A 53 -1.14 1.35 -7.64
C THR A 53 -0.51 0.79 -6.38
N ILE A 54 -0.79 1.42 -5.24
CA ILE A 54 -0.30 0.99 -3.92
C ILE A 54 -1.41 0.28 -3.14
N ALA A 55 -1.02 -0.57 -2.19
CA ALA A 55 -1.95 -1.24 -1.28
C ALA A 55 -1.79 -0.69 0.14
N LEU A 56 -2.91 -0.38 0.77
CA LEU A 56 -2.99 0.04 2.16
C LEU A 56 -3.97 -0.87 2.90
N LYS A 57 -3.63 -1.23 4.13
CA LYS A 57 -4.48 -1.94 5.06
C LYS A 57 -5.41 -0.94 5.74
N LYS A 58 -6.67 -1.32 5.89
CA LYS A 58 -7.65 -0.49 6.60
C LYS A 58 -7.32 -0.48 8.11
N GLY A 59 -7.58 0.66 8.76
CA GLY A 59 -7.34 0.81 10.21
C GLY A 59 -5.88 0.96 10.64
N PHE A 60 -4.97 1.21 9.69
CA PHE A 60 -3.57 1.56 9.95
C PHE A 60 -3.27 2.97 9.45
N VAL A 61 -2.29 3.62 10.08
CA VAL A 61 -1.77 4.92 9.61
C VAL A 61 -0.64 4.68 8.62
N TYR A 62 -0.67 5.43 7.52
CA TYR A 62 0.40 5.47 6.53
C TYR A 62 0.96 6.87 6.41
N LYS A 63 2.30 6.98 6.42
CA LYS A 63 3.00 8.24 6.20
C LYS A 63 3.48 8.32 4.76
N PHE A 64 3.10 9.39 4.07
CA PHE A 64 3.60 9.75 2.76
C PHE A 64 4.62 10.87 2.93
N ASP A 65 5.90 10.51 2.98
CA ASP A 65 7.00 11.47 3.12
C ASP A 65 7.18 12.26 1.82
N GLN A 66 6.94 13.57 1.89
CA GLN A 66 7.05 14.51 0.77
C GLN A 66 8.28 15.43 0.89
N SER A 67 9.29 15.03 1.67
CA SER A 67 10.51 15.84 1.88
C SER A 67 11.43 15.92 0.67
N ASP A 68 11.32 14.97 -0.27
CA ASP A 68 12.12 15.00 -1.49
C ASP A 68 11.81 16.26 -2.32
N SER A 69 12.84 17.02 -2.67
CA SER A 69 12.74 18.30 -3.39
C SER A 69 11.97 18.24 -4.72
N SER A 70 11.87 17.06 -5.34
CA SER A 70 11.04 16.85 -6.54
C SER A 70 9.54 17.04 -6.27
N ASN A 71 9.10 16.95 -5.01
CA ASN A 71 7.72 17.24 -4.60
C ASN A 71 7.42 18.74 -4.53
N ASN A 72 8.39 19.63 -4.77
CA ASN A 72 8.12 21.07 -4.82
C ASN A 72 7.05 21.36 -5.87
N SER A 73 6.00 22.11 -5.48
CA SER A 73 4.77 22.33 -6.29
C SER A 73 3.93 21.08 -6.60
N HIS A 74 4.26 19.94 -6.02
CA HIS A 74 3.56 18.66 -6.17
C HIS A 74 3.11 18.08 -4.82
N PRO A 75 2.21 18.76 -4.08
CA PRO A 75 1.62 18.20 -2.87
C PRO A 75 0.69 17.04 -3.19
N ILE A 76 0.83 15.93 -2.45
CA ILE A 76 -0.03 14.76 -2.58
C ILE A 76 -1.35 15.00 -1.83
N ALA A 77 -2.44 14.52 -2.39
CA ALA A 77 -3.76 14.57 -1.79
C ALA A 77 -4.51 13.27 -2.12
N PHE A 78 -5.60 13.00 -1.39
CA PHE A 78 -6.36 11.76 -1.51
C PHE A 78 -7.84 12.04 -1.82
N SER A 79 -8.48 11.14 -2.56
CA SER A 79 -9.84 11.29 -3.08
C SER A 79 -10.48 9.92 -3.29
N ILE A 80 -11.82 9.85 -3.22
CA ILE A 80 -12.60 8.68 -3.65
C ILE A 80 -12.94 8.68 -5.14
N SER A 81 -12.58 9.75 -5.84
CA SER A 81 -12.70 9.88 -7.30
C SER A 81 -11.32 9.98 -7.94
N SER A 82 -11.13 9.26 -9.03
CA SER A 82 -9.90 9.31 -9.82
C SER A 82 -9.55 10.76 -10.19
N ASN A 83 -8.28 11.13 -10.02
CA ASN A 83 -7.77 12.48 -10.30
C ASN A 83 -8.38 13.62 -9.42
N GLY A 84 -9.13 13.28 -8.38
CA GLY A 84 -9.62 14.21 -7.36
C GLY A 84 -10.34 15.42 -7.93
N ILE A 85 -9.96 16.61 -7.45
CA ILE A 85 -10.57 17.89 -7.83
C ILE A 85 -10.46 18.22 -9.32
N HIS A 86 -9.56 17.54 -10.05
CA HIS A 86 -9.39 17.73 -11.50
C HIS A 86 -10.39 16.92 -12.33
N SER A 87 -11.24 16.09 -11.69
CA SER A 87 -12.26 15.29 -12.35
C SER A 87 -13.58 15.25 -11.57
N ASN A 88 -14.02 16.42 -11.07
CA ASN A 88 -15.24 16.59 -10.27
C ASN A 88 -15.26 15.85 -8.92
N GLY A 89 -14.12 15.33 -8.47
CA GLY A 89 -13.96 14.75 -7.15
C GLY A 89 -13.65 15.80 -6.08
N GLU A 90 -13.51 15.35 -4.85
CA GLU A 90 -13.14 16.16 -3.70
C GLU A 90 -11.92 15.59 -2.99
N ARG A 91 -11.22 16.45 -2.24
CA ARG A 91 -10.12 16.02 -1.39
C ARG A 91 -10.67 15.46 -0.07
N LEU A 92 -10.19 14.28 0.33
CA LEU A 92 -10.40 13.74 1.65
C LEU A 92 -9.67 14.58 2.71
N THR A 93 -10.37 14.90 3.80
CA THR A 93 -9.84 15.69 4.91
C THR A 93 -10.02 15.01 6.26
N ASP A 94 -11.11 14.28 6.46
CA ASP A 94 -11.41 13.61 7.75
C ASP A 94 -10.41 12.50 8.13
N VAL A 95 -9.75 11.91 7.13
CA VAL A 95 -8.81 10.79 7.31
C VAL A 95 -7.38 11.15 6.87
N VAL A 96 -7.12 12.44 6.66
CA VAL A 96 -5.84 12.92 6.13
C VAL A 96 -5.33 14.11 6.93
N GLU A 97 -4.15 13.96 7.52
CA GLU A 97 -3.40 15.05 8.14
C GLU A 97 -2.22 15.44 7.25
N ASN A 98 -1.89 16.73 7.16
CA ASN A 98 -0.80 17.23 6.32
C ASN A 98 0.13 18.11 7.13
N PHE A 99 1.44 17.90 6.97
CA PHE A 99 2.49 18.55 7.73
C PHE A 99 3.56 19.10 6.78
N GLY A 100 3.99 20.34 7.01
CA GLY A 100 5.02 21.00 6.20
C GLY A 100 4.55 21.39 4.79
N ILE A 101 5.51 21.70 3.93
CA ILE A 101 5.31 22.07 2.52
C ILE A 101 6.03 21.04 1.67
N ALA A 102 5.31 20.38 0.75
CA ALA A 102 5.88 19.38 -0.14
C ALA A 102 7.16 19.90 -0.86
N GLY A 103 8.22 19.11 -0.82
CA GLY A 103 9.56 19.47 -1.31
C GLY A 103 10.50 20.06 -0.24
N ASN A 104 10.00 20.32 0.99
CA ASN A 104 10.81 20.77 2.11
C ASN A 104 11.04 19.65 3.13
N ASP A 105 12.17 19.72 3.83
CA ASP A 105 12.51 18.79 4.89
C ASP A 105 11.39 18.67 5.94
N GLY A 106 11.09 17.43 6.35
CA GLY A 106 10.03 17.11 7.30
C GLY A 106 8.59 17.24 6.78
N ALA A 107 8.36 17.46 5.48
CA ALA A 107 7.00 17.49 4.92
C ALA A 107 6.42 16.06 4.75
N TYR A 108 5.18 15.84 5.16
CA TYR A 108 4.49 14.56 4.95
C TYR A 108 2.96 14.68 5.08
N SER A 109 2.26 13.67 4.55
CA SER A 109 0.84 13.44 4.82
C SER A 109 0.65 12.14 5.60
N LEU A 110 -0.26 12.13 6.57
CA LEU A 110 -0.76 10.90 7.18
C LEU A 110 -2.11 10.56 6.57
N LEU A 111 -2.32 9.30 6.23
CA LEU A 111 -3.59 8.78 5.75
C LEU A 111 -3.97 7.56 6.59
N THR A 112 -5.20 7.55 7.08
CA THR A 112 -5.79 6.41 7.77
C THR A 112 -6.98 5.90 6.97
N PRO A 113 -6.82 4.90 6.08
CA PRO A 113 -7.93 4.41 5.27
C PRO A 113 -9.03 3.85 6.19
N SER A 114 -10.20 4.50 6.20
CA SER A 114 -11.34 4.04 6.99
C SER A 114 -12.11 2.94 6.26
N LEU A 115 -12.67 2.02 7.05
CA LEU A 115 -13.42 0.86 6.61
C LEU A 115 -14.68 1.30 5.88
N LEU A 116 -14.67 1.20 4.54
CA LEU A 116 -15.74 0.72 3.65
C LEU A 116 -15.20 0.76 2.21
N ASP A 117 -15.70 -0.14 1.37
CA ASP A 117 -15.19 -0.45 0.02
C ASP A 117 -15.36 0.69 -1.00
N MET A 118 -14.66 1.79 -0.78
CA MET A 118 -14.56 2.90 -1.71
C MET A 118 -13.30 2.77 -2.53
N ASP A 119 -13.39 3.09 -3.82
CA ASP A 119 -12.20 3.36 -4.59
C ASP A 119 -11.43 4.51 -3.93
N LEU A 120 -10.15 4.33 -3.69
CA LEU A 120 -9.27 5.34 -3.12
C LEU A 120 -8.19 5.69 -4.13
N TYR A 121 -7.86 6.96 -4.22
CA TYR A 121 -6.87 7.49 -5.15
C TYR A 121 -5.98 8.50 -4.45
N TYR A 122 -4.71 8.53 -4.82
CA TYR A 122 -3.86 9.69 -4.57
C TYR A 122 -3.79 10.53 -5.85
N PHE A 123 -3.60 11.84 -5.71
CA PHE A 123 -3.44 12.77 -6.82
C PHE A 123 -2.57 13.98 -6.40
N CYS A 124 -2.15 14.78 -7.38
CA CYS A 124 -1.45 16.04 -7.10
C CYS A 124 -2.47 17.18 -7.01
N LEU A 125 -2.43 17.96 -5.93
CA LEU A 125 -3.36 19.08 -5.76
C LEU A 125 -3.25 20.10 -6.90
N ASN A 126 -2.03 20.31 -7.41
CA ASN A 126 -1.75 21.36 -8.39
C ASN A 126 -1.86 20.88 -9.84
N HIS A 127 -1.65 19.58 -10.10
CA HIS A 127 -1.44 19.08 -11.46
C HIS A 127 -2.30 17.84 -11.75
N SER A 128 -3.17 17.98 -12.75
CA SER A 128 -4.02 16.89 -13.24
C SER A 128 -3.18 15.74 -13.82
N GLY A 129 -3.62 14.51 -13.57
CA GLY A 129 -3.04 13.29 -14.16
C GLY A 129 -1.76 12.81 -13.48
N MET A 130 -1.38 13.34 -12.31
CA MET A 130 -0.22 12.87 -11.54
C MET A 130 -0.53 11.76 -10.53
N GLY A 131 -1.81 11.40 -10.41
CA GLY A 131 -2.31 10.44 -9.43
C GLY A 131 -2.32 8.98 -9.90
N GLY A 132 -2.72 8.11 -8.99
CA GLY A 132 -2.89 6.68 -9.21
C GLY A 132 -3.90 6.09 -8.21
N LYS A 133 -4.17 4.79 -8.36
CA LYS A 133 -5.12 4.08 -7.51
C LYS A 133 -4.47 3.65 -6.20
N ILE A 134 -5.28 3.53 -5.16
CA ILE A 134 -4.96 2.86 -3.90
C ILE A 134 -5.94 1.70 -3.75
N ARG A 135 -5.41 0.52 -3.46
CA ARG A 135 -6.22 -0.63 -3.04
C ARG A 135 -6.24 -0.69 -1.53
N THR A 136 -7.45 -0.77 -0.97
CA THR A 136 -7.64 -0.97 0.47
C THR A 136 -7.90 -2.45 0.72
N THR A 137 -7.14 -3.04 1.63
CA THR A 137 -7.28 -4.45 2.02
C THR A 137 -7.64 -4.57 3.50
N GLU A 138 -8.37 -5.63 3.83
CA GLU A 138 -8.68 -6.04 5.21
C GLU A 138 -7.64 -7.07 5.72
N LEU A 139 -6.83 -7.63 4.83
CA LEU A 139 -5.98 -8.78 5.13
C LEU A 139 -4.56 -8.34 5.52
N LEU A 140 -4.05 -8.92 6.60
CA LEU A 140 -2.63 -8.90 6.94
C LEU A 140 -1.91 -9.90 6.03
N ASN A 141 -0.78 -9.52 5.43
CA ASN A 141 0.17 -10.50 4.92
C ASN A 141 0.57 -11.38 6.09
N SER A 142 0.31 -12.67 5.96
CA SER A 142 0.57 -13.64 7.01
C SER A 142 1.68 -14.57 6.52
N TYR A 143 2.50 -15.06 7.44
CA TYR A 143 3.46 -16.14 7.16
C TYR A 143 2.77 -17.52 7.17
N LEU A 144 1.46 -17.55 7.39
CA LEU A 144 0.69 -18.77 7.31
C LEU A 144 0.54 -19.14 5.83
N ASN A 145 0.38 -20.42 5.57
CA ASN A 145 0.10 -20.90 4.23
C ASN A 145 -1.39 -20.67 3.96
N GLU A 146 -1.70 -19.77 3.04
CA GLU A 146 -3.07 -19.56 2.58
C GLU A 146 -3.46 -20.52 1.45
N SER A 147 -4.76 -20.69 1.23
CA SER A 147 -5.30 -21.49 0.13
C SER A 147 -6.38 -20.72 -0.61
N PHE A 148 -6.19 -20.58 -1.92
CA PHE A 148 -7.10 -19.92 -2.84
C PHE A 148 -7.66 -20.96 -3.81
N THR A 149 -8.99 -20.99 -3.95
CA THR A 149 -9.66 -21.89 -4.89
C THR A 149 -10.34 -21.06 -5.99
N GLY A 150 -10.00 -21.37 -7.23
CA GLY A 150 -10.66 -20.81 -8.41
C GLY A 150 -12.11 -21.28 -8.49
N GLY A 151 -13.02 -20.33 -8.70
CA GLY A 151 -14.42 -20.60 -9.04
C GLY A 151 -14.66 -20.48 -10.55
N ASP A 152 -15.92 -20.47 -10.98
CA ASP A 152 -16.32 -20.32 -12.40
C ASP A 152 -16.09 -18.92 -12.98
N SER A 153 -15.44 -18.01 -12.25
CA SER A 153 -15.18 -16.63 -12.63
C SER A 153 -13.70 -16.37 -12.91
N ASP A 154 -13.41 -15.52 -13.88
CA ASP A 154 -12.06 -14.98 -14.08
C ASP A 154 -11.65 -14.18 -12.84
N LEU A 155 -10.59 -14.63 -12.16
CA LEU A 155 -10.01 -13.97 -11.00
C LEU A 155 -8.67 -13.37 -11.41
N VAL A 156 -8.46 -12.09 -11.10
CA VAL A 156 -7.16 -11.43 -11.26
C VAL A 156 -6.46 -11.47 -9.91
N PHE A 157 -5.35 -12.21 -9.84
CA PHE A 157 -4.45 -12.12 -8.70
C PHE A 157 -3.53 -10.92 -8.91
N GLU A 158 -3.56 -9.98 -7.97
CA GLU A 158 -2.75 -8.78 -8.07
C GLU A 158 -1.76 -8.69 -6.93
N VAL A 159 -0.48 -8.78 -7.30
CA VAL A 159 0.62 -8.56 -6.38
C VAL A 159 0.86 -7.06 -6.29
N ILE A 160 0.68 -6.49 -5.10
CA ILE A 160 0.78 -5.04 -4.88
C ILE A 160 1.89 -4.77 -3.88
N GLY A 161 2.81 -3.88 -4.23
CA GLY A 161 3.76 -3.30 -3.29
C GLY A 161 4.79 -4.24 -2.68
N ASN A 162 4.89 -5.50 -3.14
CA ASN A 162 6.02 -6.37 -2.83
C ASN A 162 6.81 -6.65 -4.11
N TYR A 163 8.03 -6.09 -4.17
CA TYR A 163 8.97 -6.32 -5.28
C TYR A 163 9.90 -7.51 -5.00
N ALA A 164 9.66 -8.30 -3.96
CA ALA A 164 10.37 -9.54 -3.75
C ALA A 164 10.15 -10.48 -4.94
N ASN A 165 11.19 -11.25 -5.25
CA ASN A 165 11.06 -12.32 -6.24
C ASN A 165 10.09 -13.37 -5.68
N PHE A 166 8.96 -13.54 -6.35
CA PHE A 166 8.04 -14.63 -6.08
C PHE A 166 8.42 -15.86 -6.91
N LYS A 167 8.18 -17.04 -6.35
CA LYS A 167 8.29 -18.31 -7.06
C LYS A 167 6.90 -18.92 -7.18
N ILE A 168 6.53 -19.27 -8.41
CA ILE A 168 5.34 -20.05 -8.71
C ILE A 168 5.79 -21.44 -9.15
N SER A 169 5.28 -22.50 -8.51
CA SER A 169 5.59 -23.88 -8.89
C SER A 169 4.37 -24.79 -8.85
N LYS A 170 4.29 -25.72 -9.80
CA LYS A 170 3.24 -26.74 -9.80
C LYS A 170 3.47 -27.69 -8.62
N ALA A 171 2.46 -27.85 -7.77
CA ALA A 171 2.50 -28.77 -6.63
C ALA A 171 2.03 -30.16 -7.06
N VAL A 172 0.77 -30.24 -7.49
CA VAL A 172 0.10 -31.45 -7.98
C VAL A 172 -0.84 -31.08 -9.14
N THR A 173 -1.67 -32.01 -9.61
CA THR A 173 -2.68 -31.72 -10.63
C THR A 173 -3.59 -30.59 -10.16
N ASP A 174 -3.81 -29.60 -11.04
CA ASP A 174 -4.67 -28.43 -10.82
C ASP A 174 -4.36 -27.63 -9.55
N THR A 175 -3.14 -27.73 -9.03
CA THR A 175 -2.68 -27.05 -7.81
C THR A 175 -1.26 -26.51 -7.96
N TRP A 176 -1.06 -25.26 -7.55
CA TRP A 176 0.19 -24.51 -7.63
C TRP A 176 0.54 -23.93 -6.27
N THR A 177 1.82 -23.69 -6.03
CA THR A 177 2.29 -22.91 -4.89
C THR A 177 2.81 -21.55 -5.33
N ILE A 178 2.56 -20.53 -4.53
CA ILE A 178 3.20 -19.23 -4.57
C ILE A 178 4.02 -19.07 -3.28
N SER A 179 5.24 -18.60 -3.40
CA SER A 179 6.10 -18.33 -2.24
C SER A 179 6.98 -17.11 -2.48
N ALA A 180 7.27 -16.36 -1.42
CA ALA A 180 8.27 -15.29 -1.36
C ALA A 180 8.82 -15.19 0.07
N THR A 181 9.79 -14.33 0.33
CA THR A 181 10.39 -14.19 1.68
C THR A 181 9.42 -13.67 2.73
N ASP A 182 8.39 -12.92 2.30
CA ASP A 182 7.49 -12.18 3.18
C ASP A 182 6.06 -12.72 3.14
N ILE A 183 5.87 -13.90 2.55
CA ILE A 183 4.61 -14.67 2.53
C ILE A 183 4.92 -16.13 2.85
N GLY A 184 3.91 -16.90 3.27
CA GLY A 184 4.02 -18.34 3.43
C GLY A 184 4.21 -19.09 2.09
N GLU A 185 4.00 -20.41 2.12
CA GLU A 185 3.80 -21.18 0.90
C GLU A 185 2.29 -21.28 0.63
N ASP A 186 1.78 -20.36 -0.17
CA ASP A 186 0.37 -20.27 -0.49
C ASP A 186 0.00 -21.22 -1.61
N THR A 187 -1.19 -21.77 -1.56
CA THR A 187 -1.69 -22.74 -2.52
C THR A 187 -2.76 -22.13 -3.42
N LEU A 188 -2.61 -22.23 -4.74
CA LEU A 188 -3.64 -21.95 -5.73
C LEU A 188 -4.20 -23.26 -6.28
N SER A 189 -5.51 -23.46 -6.24
CA SER A 189 -6.16 -24.68 -6.74
C SER A 189 -7.38 -24.36 -7.61
N GLY A 190 -7.68 -25.21 -8.60
CA GLY A 190 -8.91 -25.07 -9.40
C GLY A 190 -8.89 -23.96 -10.46
N PHE A 191 -7.72 -23.39 -10.78
CA PHE A 191 -7.56 -22.40 -11.85
C PHE A 191 -7.23 -23.09 -13.18
N LYS A 192 -7.96 -22.75 -14.25
CA LYS A 192 -7.68 -23.26 -15.60
C LYS A 192 -6.59 -22.48 -16.34
N ARG A 193 -6.47 -21.19 -16.04
CA ARG A 193 -5.50 -20.29 -16.64
C ARG A 193 -4.90 -19.39 -15.58
N ILE A 194 -3.59 -19.20 -15.64
CA ILE A 194 -2.86 -18.21 -14.86
C ILE A 194 -2.03 -17.40 -15.84
N GLU A 195 -2.24 -16.10 -15.87
CA GLU A 195 -1.57 -15.17 -16.79
C GLU A 195 -1.07 -13.96 -16.01
N PHE A 196 0.14 -13.51 -16.35
CA PHE A 196 0.72 -12.30 -15.79
C PHE A 196 0.22 -11.06 -16.53
N ASN A 197 0.29 -9.90 -15.88
CA ASN A 197 -0.18 -8.63 -16.45
C ASN A 197 0.54 -8.22 -17.76
N ASP A 198 1.69 -8.80 -18.08
CA ASP A 198 2.41 -8.60 -19.34
C ASP A 198 1.94 -9.54 -20.48
N GLY A 199 0.91 -10.35 -20.21
CA GLY A 199 0.38 -11.36 -21.14
C GLY A 199 1.14 -12.69 -21.12
N THR A 200 2.12 -12.85 -20.24
CA THR A 200 2.86 -14.11 -20.12
C THR A 200 1.97 -15.18 -19.48
N LEU A 201 1.79 -16.30 -20.18
CA LEU A 201 0.99 -17.43 -19.72
C LEU A 201 1.82 -18.32 -18.78
N ALA A 202 1.42 -18.38 -17.51
CA ALA A 202 2.04 -19.23 -16.49
C ALA A 202 1.41 -20.63 -16.46
N LEU A 203 0.11 -20.71 -16.75
CA LEU A 203 -0.66 -21.95 -16.84
C LEU A 203 -1.76 -21.82 -17.88
N ASP A 204 -1.91 -22.87 -18.68
CA ASP A 204 -3.09 -23.15 -19.50
C ASP A 204 -3.31 -24.67 -19.50
N VAL A 205 -4.45 -25.12 -18.99
CA VAL A 205 -4.80 -26.55 -18.94
C VAL A 205 -5.94 -26.93 -19.89
N ASP A 206 -6.36 -26.02 -20.77
CA ASP A 206 -7.32 -26.31 -21.85
C ASP A 206 -6.65 -26.93 -23.10
#